data_AF-A0A2E2V060-F1
#
_entry.id   AF-A0A2E2V060-F1
#
_cell.length_a   1.000
_cell.length_b   1.000
_cell.length_c   1.000
_cell.angle_alpha   90.00
_cell.angle_beta   90.00
_cell.angle_gamma   90.00
#
_symmetry.space_group_name_H-M   'P 1'
#
loop_
_entity.id
_entity.type
_entity.pdbx_description
1 polymer ?
#
loop_
_entity_poly.entity_id
_entity_poly.type
_entity_poly.pdbx_seq_one_letter_code
_entity_poly.pdbx_strand_id
1 'polypeptide(L)'
;FFLDKIKRKHDTLTKKNNKRVPLILKVSPDICMADLEDLCDLILNYEIDGVIATNTTVDYKVLKTMPSQINGGVSGKPLLNKSNKIIKEIKNYVGDKIKIIGTGGITSSESAMSKLNSGADLLQMYTGLVYKGSSLIKDITSGLK
;
A
#
# COMPACT_ATOMS: atom_id res chain seq x y z
N PHE A 1 -19.01 -12.61 -8.03
CA PHE A 1 -17.91 -12.25 -7.10
C PHE A 1 -18.02 -10.79 -6.67
N PHE A 2 -17.44 -10.40 -5.53
CA PHE A 2 -17.53 -9.03 -4.98
C PHE A 2 -16.95 -7.98 -5.95
N LEU A 3 -15.76 -8.22 -6.51
CA LEU A 3 -15.10 -7.28 -7.43
C LEU A 3 -15.90 -7.05 -8.72
N ASP A 4 -16.52 -8.09 -9.29
CA ASP A 4 -17.42 -7.95 -10.46
C ASP A 4 -18.56 -6.96 -10.17
N LYS A 5 -19.20 -7.04 -8.99
CA LYS A 5 -20.27 -6.10 -8.60
C LYS A 5 -19.75 -4.67 -8.49
N ILE A 6 -18.56 -4.48 -7.90
CA ILE A 6 -17.92 -3.16 -7.78
C ILE A 6 -17.58 -2.61 -9.17
N LYS A 7 -16.98 -3.43 -10.05
CA LYS A 7 -16.55 -3.03 -11.39
C LYS A 7 -17.73 -2.63 -12.27
N ARG A 8 -18.81 -3.43 -12.30
CA ARG A 8 -20.05 -3.07 -13.01
C ARG A 8 -20.64 -1.76 -12.52
N LYS A 9 -20.66 -1.54 -11.20
CA LYS A 9 -21.17 -0.29 -10.63
C LYS A 9 -20.28 0.90 -10.99
N HIS A 10 -18.97 0.71 -10.94
CA HIS A 10 -17.98 1.71 -11.35
C HIS A 10 -18.13 2.11 -12.81
N ASP A 11 -18.30 1.14 -13.72
CA ASP A 11 -18.49 1.42 -15.15
C ASP A 11 -19.82 2.15 -15.40
N THR A 12 -20.88 1.76 -14.67
CA THR A 12 -22.18 2.45 -14.73
C THR A 12 -22.06 3.90 -14.27
N LEU A 13 -21.36 4.16 -13.16
CA LEU A 13 -21.16 5.52 -12.64
C LEU A 13 -20.22 6.34 -13.53
N THR A 14 -19.23 5.70 -14.15
CA THR A 14 -18.33 6.34 -15.11
C THR A 14 -19.12 6.86 -16.31
N LYS A 15 -20.00 6.03 -16.88
CA LYS A 15 -20.89 6.43 -18.00
C LYS A 15 -21.86 7.52 -17.57
N LYS A 16 -22.52 7.37 -16.42
CA LYS A 16 -23.51 8.34 -15.93
C LYS A 16 -22.93 9.73 -15.69
N ASN A 17 -21.70 9.81 -15.15
CA ASN A 17 -21.08 11.07 -14.76
C ASN A 17 -20.07 11.60 -15.78
N ASN A 18 -19.85 10.89 -16.90
CA ASN A 18 -18.80 11.16 -17.89
C ASN A 18 -17.41 11.39 -17.25
N LYS A 19 -17.11 10.66 -16.17
CA LYS A 19 -15.88 10.78 -15.40
C LYS A 19 -15.47 9.43 -14.84
N ARG A 20 -14.31 8.95 -15.24
CA ARG A 20 -13.71 7.73 -14.71
C ARG A 20 -12.86 8.06 -13.48
N VAL A 21 -13.17 7.45 -12.34
CA VAL A 21 -12.40 7.58 -11.10
C VAL A 21 -11.56 6.32 -10.91
N PRO A 22 -10.23 6.38 -10.70
CA PRO A 22 -9.43 5.15 -10.52
C PRO A 22 -9.93 4.29 -9.36
N LEU A 23 -10.02 2.97 -9.58
CA LEU A 23 -10.27 1.98 -8.54
C LEU A 23 -8.94 1.44 -8.01
N ILE A 24 -8.76 1.52 -6.70
CA ILE A 24 -7.53 1.09 -6.02
C ILE A 24 -7.90 0.13 -4.90
N LEU A 25 -7.21 -1.00 -4.82
CA LEU A 25 -7.37 -1.98 -3.74
C LEU A 25 -6.29 -1.78 -2.68
N LYS A 26 -6.66 -1.80 -1.40
CA LYS A 26 -5.69 -1.71 -0.30
C LYS A 26 -5.52 -3.06 0.37
N VAL A 27 -4.27 -3.54 0.41
CA VAL A 27 -3.95 -4.89 0.90
C VAL A 27 -3.43 -4.88 2.33
N SER A 28 -3.71 -5.95 3.06
CA SER A 28 -3.11 -6.21 4.37
C SER A 28 -1.65 -6.66 4.21
N PRO A 29 -0.73 -6.23 5.08
CA PRO A 29 0.62 -6.81 5.13
C PRO A 29 0.64 -8.26 5.63
N ASP A 30 -0.46 -8.74 6.22
CA ASP A 30 -0.60 -10.09 6.80
C ASP A 30 -1.17 -11.14 5.83
N ILE A 31 -1.40 -10.76 4.56
CA ILE A 31 -1.85 -11.67 3.52
C ILE A 31 -0.81 -12.76 3.27
N CYS A 32 -1.24 -14.01 3.11
CA CYS A 32 -0.32 -15.09 2.73
C CYS A 32 0.04 -14.99 1.25
N MET A 33 1.14 -15.64 0.83
CA MET A 33 1.63 -15.49 -0.54
C MET A 33 0.64 -16.05 -1.59
N ALA A 34 0.00 -17.19 -1.31
CA ALA A 34 -1.00 -17.76 -2.22
C ALA A 34 -2.20 -16.81 -2.43
N ASP A 35 -2.75 -16.27 -1.34
CA ASP A 35 -3.85 -15.29 -1.43
C ASP A 35 -3.42 -13.99 -2.14
N LEU A 36 -2.14 -13.61 -2.05
CA LEU A 36 -1.60 -12.44 -2.72
C LEU A 36 -1.50 -12.64 -4.23
N GLU A 37 -1.09 -13.83 -4.68
CA GLU A 37 -1.04 -14.23 -6.09
C GLU A 37 -2.45 -14.25 -6.68
N ASP A 38 -3.40 -14.90 -6.01
CA ASP A 38 -4.82 -14.92 -6.41
C ASP A 38 -5.40 -13.49 -6.50
N LEU A 39 -5.04 -12.62 -5.56
CA LEU A 39 -5.46 -11.23 -5.59
C LEU A 39 -4.86 -10.47 -6.78
N CYS A 40 -3.59 -10.71 -7.13
CA CYS A 40 -2.95 -10.11 -8.28
C CYS A 40 -3.62 -10.53 -9.60
N ASP A 41 -3.99 -11.81 -9.73
CA ASP A 41 -4.78 -12.29 -10.87
C ASP A 41 -6.13 -11.56 -10.97
N LEU A 42 -6.83 -11.39 -9.84
CA LEU A 42 -8.09 -10.66 -9.81
C LEU A 42 -7.90 -9.18 -10.19
N ILE A 43 -6.84 -8.53 -9.71
CA ILE A 43 -6.50 -7.14 -10.05
C ILE A 43 -6.32 -6.98 -11.56
N LEU A 44 -5.58 -7.90 -12.19
CA LEU A 44 -5.33 -7.90 -13.63
C LEU A 44 -6.61 -8.19 -14.42
N ASN A 45 -7.35 -9.23 -14.03
CA ASN A 45 -8.57 -9.67 -14.72
C ASN A 45 -9.70 -8.62 -14.69
N TYR A 46 -9.82 -7.86 -13.60
CA TYR A 46 -10.84 -6.82 -13.45
C TYR A 46 -10.34 -5.41 -13.83
N GLU A 47 -9.12 -5.29 -14.35
CA GLU A 47 -8.50 -4.03 -14.75
C GLU A 47 -8.56 -2.96 -13.64
N ILE A 48 -8.23 -3.38 -12.41
CA ILE A 48 -8.08 -2.47 -11.27
C ILE A 48 -6.89 -1.55 -11.52
N ASP A 49 -7.04 -0.25 -11.24
CA ASP A 49 -6.03 0.75 -11.65
C ASP A 49 -4.77 0.74 -10.77
N GLY A 50 -4.88 0.28 -9.53
CA GLY A 50 -3.76 0.28 -8.61
C GLY A 50 -3.97 -0.48 -7.32
N VAL A 51 -2.89 -0.61 -6.56
CA VAL A 51 -2.87 -1.19 -5.23
C VAL A 51 -2.18 -0.28 -4.23
N ILE A 52 -2.74 -0.15 -3.03
CA ILE A 52 -2.05 0.41 -1.86
C ILE A 52 -1.50 -0.74 -1.01
N ALA A 53 -0.17 -0.79 -0.90
CA ALA A 53 0.55 -1.75 -0.08
C ALA A 53 1.31 -1.00 1.04
N THR A 54 0.84 -0.94 2.29
CA THR A 54 -0.20 -1.80 2.89
C THR A 54 -1.10 -1.06 3.91
N ASN A 55 -2.08 -1.78 4.46
CA ASN A 55 -2.76 -1.43 5.72
C ASN A 55 -1.87 -1.70 6.94
N THR A 56 -2.41 -1.57 8.15
CA THR A 56 -1.75 -1.94 9.41
C THR A 56 -1.57 -3.46 9.55
N THR A 57 -0.64 -3.89 10.41
CA THR A 57 -0.35 -5.31 10.67
C THR A 57 -0.89 -5.74 12.03
N VAL A 58 -1.47 -6.93 12.13
CA VAL A 58 -1.81 -7.56 13.43
C VAL A 58 -0.69 -8.47 13.94
N ASP A 59 0.36 -8.64 13.16
CA ASP A 59 1.59 -9.29 13.62
C ASP A 59 2.42 -8.35 14.50
N TYR A 60 2.33 -8.54 15.81
CA TYR A 60 3.08 -7.75 16.80
C TYR A 60 4.56 -8.12 16.90
N LYS A 61 5.04 -9.16 16.21
CA LYS A 61 6.48 -9.51 16.17
C LYS A 61 7.33 -8.43 15.50
N VAL A 62 6.71 -7.51 14.77
CA VAL A 62 7.38 -6.33 14.21
C VAL A 62 7.83 -5.34 15.30
N LEU A 63 7.27 -5.41 16.51
CA LEU A 63 7.60 -4.53 17.61
C LEU A 63 8.82 -5.03 18.39
N LYS A 64 9.66 -4.11 18.85
CA LYS A 64 10.77 -4.41 19.77
C LYS A 64 10.30 -4.72 21.20
N THR A 65 9.17 -4.14 21.59
CA THR A 65 8.58 -4.29 22.92
C THR A 65 7.10 -4.58 22.74
N MET A 66 6.61 -5.62 23.42
CA MET A 66 5.18 -5.95 23.40
C MET A 66 4.41 -4.91 24.21
N PRO A 67 3.33 -4.35 23.67
CA PRO A 67 2.48 -3.44 24.43
C PRO A 67 1.74 -4.22 25.52
N SER A 68 1.46 -3.57 26.65
CA SER A 68 0.69 -4.16 27.76
C SER A 68 -0.75 -4.52 27.36
N GLN A 69 -1.27 -3.89 26.30
CA GLN A 69 -2.55 -4.21 25.69
C GLN A 69 -2.39 -4.39 24.18
N ILE A 70 -2.91 -5.49 23.68
CA ILE A 70 -2.87 -5.87 22.27
C ILE A 70 -4.28 -5.67 21.71
N ASN A 71 -4.52 -4.55 21.04
CA ASN A 71 -5.76 -4.32 20.31
C ASN A 71 -5.49 -3.50 19.04
N GLY A 72 -6.10 -3.89 17.92
CA GLY A 72 -5.96 -3.22 16.62
C GLY A 72 -4.62 -3.43 15.93
N GLY A 73 -4.41 -2.78 14.79
CA GLY A 73 -3.22 -2.98 13.96
C GLY A 73 -2.06 -2.02 14.28
N VAL A 74 -0.83 -2.52 14.13
CA VAL A 74 0.42 -1.76 14.24
C VAL A 74 0.72 -1.01 12.94
N SER A 75 1.15 0.24 13.06
CA SER A 75 1.57 1.11 11.96
C SER A 75 2.98 1.66 12.20
N GLY A 76 3.44 2.58 11.34
CA GLY A 76 4.70 3.28 11.55
C GLY A 76 5.95 2.46 11.24
N LYS A 77 7.09 2.91 11.77
CA LYS A 77 8.43 2.37 11.46
C LYS A 77 8.54 0.83 11.55
N PRO A 78 7.93 0.15 12.55
CA PRO A 78 7.93 -1.32 12.61
C PRO A 78 7.40 -2.02 11.35
N LEU A 79 6.45 -1.38 10.65
CA LEU A 79 5.80 -1.94 9.47
C LEU A 79 6.64 -1.84 8.18
N LEU A 80 7.73 -1.06 8.18
CA LEU A 80 8.48 -0.71 6.97
C LEU A 80 8.88 -1.95 6.15
N ASN A 81 9.62 -2.87 6.76
CA ASN A 81 10.18 -4.02 6.06
C ASN A 81 9.07 -4.98 5.57
N LYS A 82 8.06 -5.21 6.39
CA LYS A 82 6.94 -6.10 6.06
C LYS A 82 6.13 -5.54 4.88
N SER A 83 5.84 -4.24 4.89
CA SER A 83 5.18 -3.58 3.77
C SER A 83 6.03 -3.60 2.50
N ASN A 84 7.34 -3.35 2.60
CA ASN A 84 8.25 -3.38 1.44
C ASN A 84 8.30 -4.77 0.78
N LYS A 85 8.25 -5.84 1.58
CA LYS A 85 8.15 -7.20 1.05
C LYS A 85 6.90 -7.35 0.18
N ILE A 86 5.73 -6.95 0.68
CA ILE A 86 4.47 -7.04 -0.08
C ILE A 86 4.50 -6.19 -1.37
N ILE A 87 5.06 -4.97 -1.31
CA ILE A 87 5.26 -4.13 -2.51
C ILE A 87 6.07 -4.90 -3.57
N LYS A 88 7.18 -5.52 -3.15
CA LYS A 88 8.07 -6.27 -4.05
C LYS A 88 7.38 -7.48 -4.66
N GLU A 89 6.65 -8.27 -3.87
CA GLU A 89 5.93 -9.43 -4.38
C GLU A 89 4.86 -9.02 -5.40
N ILE A 90 4.06 -8.00 -5.09
CA ILE A 90 3.07 -7.47 -6.04
C ILE A 90 3.77 -7.00 -7.31
N LYS A 91 4.86 -6.22 -7.20
CA LYS A 91 5.59 -5.68 -8.35
C LYS A 91 6.13 -6.79 -9.25
N ASN A 92 6.70 -7.85 -8.66
CA ASN A 92 7.20 -9.01 -9.39
C ASN A 92 6.08 -9.71 -10.18
N TYR A 93 4.89 -9.78 -9.59
CA TYR A 93 3.74 -10.47 -10.21
C TYR A 93 3.08 -9.65 -11.31
N VAL A 94 2.78 -8.37 -11.05
CA VAL A 94 1.97 -7.53 -11.96
C VAL A 94 2.82 -6.68 -12.93
N GLY A 95 4.12 -6.56 -12.68
CA GLY A 95 5.02 -5.72 -13.47
C GLY A 95 4.63 -4.25 -13.47
N ASP A 96 4.64 -3.61 -14.65
CA ASP A 96 4.26 -2.20 -14.83
C ASP A 96 2.78 -1.98 -15.15
N LYS A 97 1.98 -3.06 -15.20
CA LYS A 97 0.56 -2.99 -15.57
C LYS A 97 -0.31 -2.29 -14.51
N ILE A 98 0.10 -2.35 -13.25
CA ILE A 98 -0.66 -1.86 -12.09
C ILE A 98 0.18 -0.85 -11.32
N LYS A 99 -0.43 0.27 -10.92
CA LYS A 99 0.24 1.27 -10.09
C LYS A 99 0.27 0.86 -8.62
N ILE A 100 1.43 0.97 -7.98
CA ILE A 100 1.61 0.59 -6.57
C ILE A 100 1.86 1.85 -5.72
N ILE A 101 0.99 2.07 -4.73
CA ILE A 101 1.12 3.12 -3.72
C ILE A 101 1.69 2.49 -2.45
N GLY A 102 2.97 2.76 -2.18
CA GLY A 102 3.68 2.28 -1.00
C GLY A 102 3.26 3.04 0.27
N THR A 103 2.81 2.30 1.29
CA THR A 103 2.38 2.83 2.61
C THR A 103 2.91 1.97 3.74
N GLY A 104 3.38 2.59 4.82
CA GLY A 104 3.80 1.90 6.05
C GLY A 104 5.27 2.13 6.38
N GLY A 105 5.54 2.79 7.51
CA GLY A 105 6.90 3.02 8.00
C GLY A 105 7.72 4.11 7.31
N ILE A 106 7.10 4.93 6.45
CA ILE A 106 7.77 6.09 5.84
C ILE A 106 7.94 7.19 6.89
N THR A 107 9.19 7.40 7.30
CA THR A 107 9.58 8.35 8.36
C THR A 107 10.83 9.16 8.00
N SER A 108 11.42 8.95 6.82
CA SER A 108 12.59 9.66 6.31
C SER A 108 12.73 9.45 4.80
N SER A 109 13.63 10.21 4.16
CA SER A 109 13.96 10.07 2.73
C SER A 109 14.47 8.67 2.40
N GLU A 110 15.25 8.04 3.28
CA GLU A 110 15.75 6.67 3.08
C GLU A 110 14.61 5.65 3.10
N SER A 111 13.66 5.79 4.05
CA SER A 111 12.50 4.90 4.10
C SER A 111 11.55 5.08 2.92
N ALA A 112 11.46 6.31 2.37
CA ALA A 112 10.73 6.60 1.15
C ALA A 112 11.41 5.96 -0.06
N MET A 113 12.72 6.16 -0.21
CA MET A 113 13.52 5.56 -1.29
C MET A 113 13.48 4.04 -1.25
N SER A 114 13.53 3.44 -0.05
CA SER A 114 13.42 1.99 0.12
C SER A 114 12.08 1.43 -0.42
N LYS A 115 10.98 2.18 -0.31
CA LYS A 115 9.70 1.78 -0.91
C LYS A 115 9.70 1.88 -2.43
N LEU A 116 10.24 2.97 -2.97
CA LEU A 116 10.38 3.16 -4.42
C LEU A 116 11.24 2.03 -5.01
N ASN A 117 12.38 1.72 -4.39
CA ASN A 117 13.25 0.60 -4.76
C ASN A 117 12.58 -0.77 -4.63
N SER A 118 11.55 -0.90 -3.78
CA SER A 118 10.77 -2.13 -3.67
C SER A 118 9.74 -2.28 -4.79
N GLY A 119 9.51 -1.23 -5.59
CA GLY A 119 8.57 -1.26 -6.73
C GLY A 119 7.38 -0.32 -6.60
N ALA A 120 7.31 0.54 -5.58
CA ALA A 120 6.24 1.52 -5.48
C ALA A 120 6.40 2.66 -6.51
N ASP A 121 5.30 3.05 -7.16
CA ASP A 121 5.23 4.23 -8.04
C ASP A 121 4.95 5.52 -7.24
N LEU A 122 4.15 5.40 -6.18
CA LEU A 122 3.69 6.51 -5.35
C LEU A 122 3.86 6.17 -3.87
N LEU A 123 3.91 7.20 -3.01
CA LEU A 123 4.06 7.05 -1.57
C LEU A 123 2.89 7.68 -0.81
N GLN A 124 2.43 7.01 0.24
CA GLN A 124 1.44 7.54 1.17
C GLN A 124 1.98 7.45 2.61
N MET A 125 1.78 8.53 3.36
CA MET A 125 2.31 8.70 4.71
C MET A 125 1.18 8.95 5.72
N TYR A 126 1.36 8.40 6.92
CA TYR A 126 0.51 8.71 8.06
C TYR A 126 1.36 8.85 9.32
N THR A 127 1.85 7.75 9.90
CA THR A 127 2.57 7.76 11.18
C THR A 127 3.79 8.67 11.17
N GLY A 128 4.50 8.77 10.03
CA GLY A 128 5.61 9.71 9.89
C GLY A 128 5.20 11.17 10.13
N LEU A 129 4.03 11.59 9.64
CA LEU A 129 3.51 12.94 9.85
C LEU A 129 3.12 13.18 11.32
N VAL A 130 2.62 12.15 12.01
CA VAL A 130 2.29 12.25 13.45
C VAL A 130 3.53 12.56 14.28
N TYR A 131 4.66 11.89 14.01
CA TYR A 131 5.87 12.04 14.82
C TYR A 131 6.81 13.15 14.35
N LYS A 132 6.80 13.50 13.06
CA LYS A 132 7.75 14.47 12.48
C LYS A 132 7.09 15.75 11.97
N GLY A 133 5.76 15.83 11.95
CA GLY A 133 5.04 16.95 11.37
C GLY A 133 5.18 17.03 9.84
N SER A 134 4.75 18.15 9.28
CA SER A 134 4.73 18.40 7.84
C SER A 134 6.12 18.61 7.22
N SER A 135 7.14 18.94 8.01
CA SER A 135 8.53 19.09 7.53
C SER A 135 9.05 17.82 6.86
N LEU A 136 8.59 16.64 7.31
CA LEU A 136 8.91 15.35 6.70
C LEU A 136 8.65 15.31 5.18
N ILE A 137 7.61 16.00 4.71
CA ILE A 137 7.29 16.06 3.27
C ILE A 137 8.43 16.74 2.50
N LYS A 138 8.95 17.84 3.04
CA LYS A 138 10.06 18.59 2.44
C LYS A 138 11.36 17.78 2.50
N ASP A 139 11.63 17.12 3.63
CA ASP A 139 12.81 16.28 3.80
C ASP A 139 12.84 15.16 2.76
N ILE A 140 11.71 14.45 2.58
CA ILE A 140 11.58 13.37 1.60
C ILE A 140 11.72 13.91 0.18
N THR A 141 10.96 14.94 -0.20
CA THR A 141 11.00 15.45 -1.58
C THR A 141 12.35 16.07 -1.95
N SER A 142 13.10 16.60 -0.98
CA SER A 142 14.46 17.12 -1.21
C SER A 142 15.50 16.00 -1.33
N GLY A 143 15.31 14.89 -0.62
CA GLY A 143 16.22 13.73 -0.63
C GLY A 143 15.96 12.71 -1.73
N LEU A 144 14.86 12.82 -2.46
CA LEU A 144 14.51 11.97 -3.62
C LEU A 144 14.92 12.57 -4.97
N LYS A 145 15.72 13.65 -4.96
CA LYS A 145 16.23 14.29 -6.18
C LYS A 145 17.36 13.50 -6.82
#